data_AF-A0AA36HAS1-F1
#
_entry.id   AF-A0AA36HAS1-F1
#
_cell.length_a   1.000
_cell.length_b   1.000
_cell.length_c   1.000
_cell.angle_alpha   90.00
_cell.angle_beta   90.00
_cell.angle_gamma   90.00
#
_symmetry.space_group_name_H-M   'P 1'
#
loop_
_entity.id
_entity.type
_entity.pdbx_description
1 polymer ?
#
loop_
_entity_poly.entity_id
_entity_poly.type
_entity_poly.pdbx_seq_one_letter_code
_entity_poly.pdbx_strand_id
1 'polypeptide(L)'
;MSKERGLVELGWKCLVLGSQQPQEFNNGKWVSESNEEFPIDIVLGMDKISQIYKVIIETDEQYTPSKVEVCIGIGDDALERSYKNARMAEFSEIVEMEFDGSQRIANRMELRNAFESFPGQYMWLMVHEPDTTFSNRYKRVGFKKVTILGYPLSDAEIAELNSKIKNGNVNGRLNSRGSSRASSRPSSKSRRPASSQKDKQEKARYPPEGRYSYSGDGMHMNSEGLGGDPLSTVRLVKKVLKDKMEKANQEEREVEATVCLRGIQRLKEHEKMLEELSQKRSNALVHNETEQAERILLSMKDCRDTVLRSVHVDLLLGRDELRAIGIDSQWAE
;
A
#
# COMPACT_ATOMS: atom_id res chain seq x y z
N MET A 1 -26.93 -0.34 -12.86
CA MET A 1 -26.23 0.91 -12.46
C MET A 1 -26.52 1.17 -11.00
N SER A 2 -25.64 0.70 -10.11
CA SER A 2 -25.68 1.02 -8.67
C SER A 2 -25.21 2.46 -8.47
N LYS A 3 -25.82 3.19 -7.53
CA LYS A 3 -25.35 4.52 -7.12
C LYS A 3 -23.90 4.42 -6.66
N GLU A 4 -23.07 5.37 -7.06
CA GLU A 4 -21.69 5.53 -6.57
C GLU A 4 -21.72 5.69 -5.04
N ARG A 5 -21.49 4.59 -4.32
CA ARG A 5 -21.19 4.65 -2.89
C ARG A 5 -19.77 5.18 -2.78
N GLY A 6 -19.56 6.24 -2.01
CA GLY A 6 -18.22 6.71 -1.70
C GLY A 6 -17.45 5.67 -0.87
N LEU A 7 -16.12 5.66 -0.99
CA LEU A 7 -15.24 4.80 -0.20
C LEU A 7 -15.30 5.23 1.28
N VAL A 8 -15.55 4.29 2.19
CA VAL A 8 -15.69 4.57 3.63
C VAL A 8 -14.74 3.72 4.49
N GLU A 9 -14.36 4.22 5.66
CA GLU A 9 -13.68 3.41 6.69
C GLU A 9 -14.69 2.41 7.30
N LEU A 10 -14.35 1.13 7.25
CA LEU A 10 -15.20 0.03 7.68
C LEU A 10 -15.00 -0.24 9.17
N GLY A 11 -16.10 -0.36 9.90
CA GLY A 11 -16.09 -0.80 11.31
C GLY A 11 -15.72 -2.28 11.42
N TRP A 12 -14.92 -2.61 12.42
CA TRP A 12 -14.44 -3.96 12.68
C TRP A 12 -14.16 -4.18 14.18
N LYS A 13 -14.09 -5.44 14.61
CA LYS A 13 -13.76 -5.85 15.98
C LYS A 13 -12.66 -6.90 15.98
N CYS A 14 -11.72 -6.79 16.91
CA CYS A 14 -10.71 -7.83 17.12
C CYS A 14 -11.36 -9.08 17.72
N LEU A 15 -11.11 -10.24 17.10
CA LEU A 15 -11.59 -11.55 17.54
C LEU A 15 -10.45 -12.36 18.18
N VAL A 16 -9.22 -12.20 17.70
CA VAL A 16 -7.99 -12.84 18.21
C VAL A 16 -6.83 -11.87 18.09
N LEU A 17 -5.93 -11.89 19.09
CA LEU A 17 -4.70 -11.09 19.16
C LEU A 17 -3.56 -11.96 19.71
N GLY A 18 -3.11 -12.94 18.95
CA GLY A 18 -2.06 -13.88 19.35
C GLY A 18 -2.36 -14.56 20.68
N SER A 19 -1.52 -14.29 21.68
CA SER A 19 -1.65 -14.79 23.05
C SER A 19 -2.39 -13.84 24.02
N GLN A 20 -2.72 -12.62 23.57
CA GLN A 20 -3.24 -11.51 24.38
C GLN A 20 -4.76 -11.35 24.24
N GLN A 21 -5.35 -10.44 25.04
CA GLN A 21 -6.80 -10.21 24.98
C GLN A 21 -7.16 -9.34 23.76
N PRO A 22 -8.16 -9.71 22.93
CA PRO A 22 -8.54 -8.93 21.75
C PRO A 22 -8.88 -7.45 22.02
N GLN A 23 -9.31 -7.12 23.24
CA GLN A 23 -9.60 -5.77 23.71
C GLN A 23 -8.36 -4.86 23.73
N GLU A 24 -7.15 -5.43 23.76
CA GLU A 24 -5.89 -4.70 23.74
C GLU A 24 -5.56 -4.15 22.33
N PHE A 25 -6.20 -4.69 21.28
CA PHE A 25 -6.07 -4.23 19.88
C PHE A 25 -6.97 -3.03 19.57
N ASN A 26 -6.89 -1.98 20.39
CA ASN A 26 -7.79 -0.84 20.39
C ASN A 26 -7.64 0.02 19.13
N ASN A 27 -8.64 0.02 18.23
CA ASN A 27 -8.63 0.72 16.93
C ASN A 27 -7.40 0.39 16.06
N GLY A 28 -6.84 -0.80 16.24
CA GLY A 28 -5.66 -1.28 15.53
C GLY A 28 -4.34 -0.73 16.08
N LYS A 29 -4.39 -0.10 17.26
CA LYS A 29 -3.21 0.23 18.06
C LYS A 29 -2.91 -0.89 19.03
N TRP A 30 -1.67 -1.39 19.01
CA TRP A 30 -1.20 -2.48 19.88
C TRP A 30 0.33 -2.61 19.82
N VAL A 31 0.93 -3.19 20.86
CA VAL A 31 2.34 -3.62 20.83
C VAL A 31 2.46 -4.97 21.54
N SER A 32 3.06 -5.95 20.87
CA SER A 32 3.23 -7.33 21.30
C SER A 32 3.88 -7.47 22.67
N GLU A 33 3.76 -8.64 23.30
CA GLU A 33 4.58 -8.94 24.47
C GLU A 33 6.06 -9.13 24.08
N SER A 34 6.94 -9.18 25.09
CA SER A 34 8.38 -9.34 24.89
C SER A 34 8.75 -10.81 24.66
N ASN A 35 9.39 -11.11 23.53
CA ASN A 35 9.70 -12.48 23.07
C ASN A 35 8.44 -13.34 22.86
N GLU A 36 7.41 -12.74 22.27
CA GLU A 36 6.24 -13.49 21.78
C GLU A 36 6.63 -14.42 20.60
N GLU A 37 5.88 -15.49 20.38
CA GLU A 37 6.14 -16.44 19.30
C GLU A 37 5.55 -15.90 17.99
N PHE A 38 6.32 -15.97 16.90
CA PHE A 38 5.96 -15.43 15.59
C PHE A 38 5.65 -16.56 14.57
N PRO A 39 4.73 -16.34 13.60
CA PRO A 39 3.92 -15.14 13.42
C PRO A 39 2.82 -14.98 14.49
N ILE A 40 2.43 -13.74 14.76
CA ILE A 40 1.33 -13.40 15.66
C ILE A 40 0.05 -13.24 14.84
N ASP A 41 -0.94 -14.10 15.12
CA ASP A 41 -2.25 -14.09 14.46
C ASP A 41 -3.14 -12.97 15.02
N ILE A 42 -3.58 -12.05 14.16
CA ILE A 42 -4.62 -11.06 14.50
C ILE A 42 -5.80 -11.25 13.56
N VAL A 43 -6.96 -11.63 14.12
CA VAL A 43 -8.17 -11.88 13.34
C VAL A 43 -9.21 -10.82 13.65
N LEU A 44 -9.66 -10.09 12.64
CA LEU A 44 -10.65 -9.03 12.74
C LEU A 44 -11.96 -9.47 12.06
N GLY A 45 -13.10 -9.25 12.73
CA GLY A 45 -14.43 -9.43 12.15
C GLY A 45 -15.02 -8.07 11.74
N MET A 46 -15.46 -7.94 10.49
CA MET A 46 -16.07 -6.71 9.99
C MET A 46 -17.49 -6.55 10.55
N ASP A 47 -17.92 -5.32 10.88
CA ASP A 47 -19.28 -5.06 11.37
C ASP A 47 -20.35 -5.30 10.30
N LYS A 48 -19.98 -5.25 9.03
CA LYS A 48 -20.80 -5.63 7.86
C LYS A 48 -19.94 -6.32 6.80
N ILE A 49 -20.55 -7.25 6.05
CA ILE A 49 -19.89 -7.83 4.88
C ILE A 49 -19.68 -6.71 3.86
N SER A 50 -18.45 -6.55 3.39
CA SER A 50 -18.03 -5.37 2.64
C SER A 50 -17.06 -5.74 1.53
N GLN A 51 -17.14 -5.07 0.38
CA GLN A 51 -16.07 -5.15 -0.62
C GLN A 51 -14.87 -4.34 -0.12
N ILE A 52 -13.76 -5.00 0.20
CA ILE A 52 -12.57 -4.33 0.74
C ILE A 52 -11.72 -3.82 -0.41
N TYR A 53 -11.45 -2.52 -0.41
CA TYR A 53 -10.73 -1.82 -1.49
C TYR A 53 -9.29 -1.50 -1.09
N LYS A 54 -9.08 -1.11 0.17
CA LYS A 54 -7.77 -0.72 0.67
C LYS A 54 -7.58 -1.08 2.14
N VAL A 55 -6.45 -1.69 2.48
CA VAL A 55 -6.00 -1.91 3.86
C VAL A 55 -4.78 -1.04 4.13
N ILE A 56 -4.77 -0.35 5.26
CA ILE A 56 -3.68 0.51 5.70
C ILE A 56 -3.22 0.01 7.07
N ILE A 57 -1.94 -0.36 7.18
CA ILE A 57 -1.31 -0.73 8.45
C ILE A 57 -0.25 0.32 8.76
N GLU A 58 -0.47 1.07 9.83
CA GLU A 58 0.51 1.98 10.42
C GLU A 58 1.23 1.24 11.54
N THR A 59 2.53 1.03 11.41
CA THR A 59 3.36 0.33 12.40
C THR A 59 3.97 1.31 13.41
N ASP A 60 4.36 0.81 14.57
CA ASP A 60 5.10 1.61 15.55
C ASP A 60 6.57 1.69 15.14
N GLU A 61 7.13 2.91 15.08
CA GLU A 61 8.52 3.18 14.67
C GLU A 61 9.58 2.43 15.50
N GLN A 62 9.25 2.04 16.73
CA GLN A 62 10.18 1.30 17.61
C GLN A 62 9.98 -0.22 17.53
N TYR A 63 8.87 -0.66 16.91
CA TYR A 63 8.39 -2.03 16.91
C TYR A 63 7.89 -2.44 15.52
N THR A 64 8.57 -1.98 14.46
CA THR A 64 8.21 -2.32 13.08
C THR A 64 8.40 -3.84 12.87
N PRO A 65 7.35 -4.59 12.46
CA PRO A 65 7.51 -5.98 11.99
C PRO A 65 8.38 -6.00 10.73
N SER A 66 8.99 -7.13 10.39
CA SER A 66 9.67 -7.33 9.09
C SER A 66 8.66 -7.55 7.95
N LYS A 67 7.58 -8.28 8.24
CA LYS A 67 6.51 -8.61 7.29
C LYS A 67 5.15 -8.67 7.99
N VAL A 68 4.10 -8.29 7.28
CA VAL A 68 2.71 -8.61 7.64
C VAL A 68 2.03 -9.23 6.44
N GLU A 69 1.56 -10.47 6.59
CA GLU A 69 0.72 -11.15 5.61
C GLU A 69 -0.74 -10.84 5.89
N VAL A 70 -1.53 -10.58 4.85
CA VAL A 70 -2.96 -10.23 4.94
C VAL A 70 -3.77 -11.08 4.01
N CYS A 71 -4.82 -11.72 4.52
CA CYS A 71 -5.87 -12.33 3.71
C CYS A 71 -7.26 -11.97 4.24
N ILE A 72 -8.25 -12.03 3.36
CA ILE A 72 -9.63 -11.64 3.64
C ILE A 72 -10.51 -12.87 3.52
N GLY A 73 -11.40 -13.06 4.49
CA GLY A 73 -12.25 -14.24 4.62
C GLY A 73 -13.74 -13.92 4.45
N ILE A 74 -14.46 -14.82 3.79
CA ILE A 74 -15.92 -14.84 3.72
C ILE A 74 -16.42 -16.18 4.28
N GLY A 75 -17.36 -16.12 5.23
CA GLY A 75 -17.99 -17.29 5.82
C GLY A 75 -19.51 -17.23 5.65
N ASP A 76 -20.21 -18.04 6.44
CA ASP A 76 -21.67 -17.96 6.54
C ASP A 76 -22.09 -16.64 7.23
N ASP A 77 -23.02 -15.92 6.63
CA ASP A 77 -23.54 -14.64 7.12
C ASP A 77 -24.64 -14.81 8.17
N ALA A 78 -25.28 -15.98 8.22
CA ALA A 78 -26.25 -16.34 9.26
C ALA A 78 -25.57 -16.70 10.60
N LEU A 79 -24.26 -16.93 10.59
CA LEU A 79 -23.49 -17.23 11.79
C LEU A 79 -22.92 -15.97 12.46
N GLU A 80 -22.80 -16.02 13.79
CA GLU A 80 -22.14 -14.95 14.56
C GLU A 80 -20.68 -14.75 14.12
N ARG A 81 -20.19 -13.51 14.22
CA ARG A 81 -18.80 -13.17 13.90
C ARG A 81 -17.90 -13.50 15.08
N SER A 82 -17.54 -14.76 15.20
CA SER A 82 -16.61 -15.28 16.22
C SER A 82 -15.43 -16.00 15.58
N TYR A 83 -14.31 -16.12 16.31
CA TYR A 83 -13.09 -16.76 15.79
C TYR A 83 -13.32 -18.20 15.32
N LYS A 84 -14.21 -18.95 15.98
CA LYS A 84 -14.60 -20.31 15.57
C LYS A 84 -15.13 -20.33 14.13
N ASN A 85 -15.98 -19.37 13.77
CA ASN A 85 -16.59 -19.28 12.46
C ASN A 85 -15.62 -18.66 11.44
N ALA A 86 -14.78 -17.71 11.86
CA ALA A 86 -13.70 -17.17 11.05
C ALA A 86 -12.74 -18.29 10.56
N ARG A 87 -12.43 -19.29 11.39
CA ARG A 87 -11.62 -20.46 11.00
C ARG A 87 -12.28 -21.40 9.98
N MET A 88 -13.58 -21.26 9.74
CA MET A 88 -14.34 -22.02 8.75
C MET A 88 -14.66 -21.19 7.50
N ALA A 89 -14.24 -19.93 7.46
CA ALA A 89 -14.39 -19.06 6.29
C ALA A 89 -13.45 -19.46 5.16
N GLU A 90 -13.85 -19.16 3.93
CA GLU A 90 -13.00 -19.23 2.74
C GLU A 90 -12.17 -17.93 2.68
N PHE A 91 -10.84 -18.05 2.58
CA PHE A 91 -9.93 -16.90 2.52
C PHE A 91 -9.34 -16.70 1.13
N SER A 92 -9.08 -15.43 0.80
CA SER A 92 -8.34 -15.00 -0.39
C SER A 92 -6.90 -15.55 -0.42
N GLU A 93 -6.23 -15.41 -1.56
CA GLU A 93 -4.77 -15.47 -1.61
C GLU A 93 -4.15 -14.49 -0.59
N ILE A 94 -2.98 -14.86 -0.06
CA ILE A 94 -2.23 -14.06 0.91
C ILE A 94 -1.53 -12.92 0.18
N VAL A 95 -1.62 -11.71 0.73
CA VAL A 95 -0.96 -10.51 0.23
C VAL A 95 0.04 -10.02 1.26
N GLU A 96 1.31 -9.91 0.87
CA GLU A 96 2.41 -9.60 1.79
C GLU A 96 2.74 -8.10 1.79
N MET A 97 2.97 -7.54 2.97
CA MET A 97 3.59 -6.24 3.18
C MET A 97 4.94 -6.43 3.86
N GLU A 98 6.03 -6.19 3.12
CA GLU A 98 7.39 -6.16 3.67
C GLU A 98 7.74 -4.74 4.17
N PHE A 99 8.39 -4.67 5.32
CA PHE A 99 8.76 -3.43 6.00
C PHE A 99 10.29 -3.39 6.17
N ASP A 100 10.97 -2.76 5.21
CA ASP A 100 12.41 -2.54 5.25
C ASP A 100 12.74 -1.25 6.03
N GLY A 101 13.37 -1.38 7.20
CA GLY A 101 13.77 -0.25 8.04
C GLY A 101 14.90 0.61 7.48
N SER A 102 15.51 0.26 6.34
CA SER A 102 16.32 1.21 5.56
C SER A 102 15.47 2.40 5.07
N GLN A 103 14.15 2.18 4.93
CA GLN A 103 13.18 3.17 4.49
C GLN A 103 12.41 3.73 5.69
N ARG A 104 12.90 4.83 6.28
CA ARG A 104 12.29 5.53 7.44
C ARG A 104 10.82 5.96 7.28
N ILE A 105 10.24 5.79 6.09
CA ILE A 105 8.87 6.16 5.72
C ILE A 105 7.95 4.92 5.68
N ALA A 106 8.50 3.69 5.71
CA ALA A 106 7.76 2.43 5.60
C ALA A 106 6.84 2.10 6.78
N ASN A 107 6.77 2.93 7.83
CA ASN A 107 5.90 2.69 8.99
C ASN A 107 4.40 2.90 8.70
N ARG A 108 4.03 3.05 7.42
CA ARG A 108 2.65 3.00 6.94
C ARG A 108 2.64 2.31 5.58
N MET A 109 2.12 1.09 5.55
CA MET A 109 1.94 0.32 4.32
C MET A 109 0.47 0.33 3.89
N GLU A 110 0.24 0.40 2.58
CA GLU A 110 -1.10 0.45 1.99
C GLU A 110 -1.26 -0.62 0.90
N LEU A 111 -2.08 -1.64 1.16
CA LEU A 111 -2.56 -2.56 0.13
C LEU A 111 -3.76 -1.90 -0.56
N ARG A 112 -3.59 -1.47 -1.81
CA ARG A 112 -4.68 -0.94 -2.66
C ARG A 112 -5.07 -2.00 -3.69
N ASN A 113 -6.36 -2.17 -3.94
CA ASN A 113 -6.93 -3.01 -5.00
C ASN A 113 -6.67 -4.52 -4.88
N ALA A 114 -5.80 -4.95 -3.95
CA ALA A 114 -5.42 -6.35 -3.74
C ALA A 114 -6.59 -7.30 -3.43
N PHE A 115 -7.75 -6.75 -3.06
CA PHE A 115 -8.96 -7.47 -2.69
C PHE A 115 -10.22 -6.99 -3.44
N GLU A 116 -10.08 -6.25 -4.56
CA GLU A 116 -11.23 -5.73 -5.34
C GLU A 116 -12.22 -6.80 -5.82
N SER A 117 -11.78 -8.05 -5.92
CA SER A 117 -12.58 -9.20 -6.34
C SER A 117 -13.14 -10.04 -5.18
N PHE A 118 -12.79 -9.75 -3.91
CA PHE A 118 -13.10 -10.64 -2.78
C PHE A 118 -13.89 -9.93 -1.65
N PRO A 119 -15.12 -10.37 -1.33
CA PRO A 119 -15.92 -9.80 -0.25
C PRO A 119 -15.34 -10.17 1.12
N GLY A 120 -15.28 -9.21 2.05
CA GLY A 120 -14.75 -9.42 3.39
C GLY A 120 -15.82 -9.44 4.48
N GLN A 121 -15.85 -10.54 5.23
CA GLN A 121 -16.49 -10.65 6.56
C GLN A 121 -15.43 -10.72 7.67
N TYR A 122 -14.28 -11.32 7.37
CA TYR A 122 -13.12 -11.46 8.25
C TYR A 122 -11.86 -10.93 7.56
N MET A 123 -10.88 -10.50 8.34
CA MET A 123 -9.51 -10.25 7.87
C MET A 123 -8.54 -10.89 8.84
N TRP A 124 -7.55 -11.62 8.31
CA TRP A 124 -6.48 -12.22 9.08
C TRP A 124 -5.19 -11.49 8.76
N LEU A 125 -4.50 -11.02 9.79
CA LEU A 125 -3.16 -10.45 9.72
C LEU A 125 -2.21 -11.45 10.41
N MET A 126 -1.18 -11.91 9.72
CA MET A 126 -0.09 -12.68 10.33
C MET A 126 1.13 -11.76 10.43
N VAL A 127 1.47 -11.37 11.65
CA VAL A 127 2.52 -10.38 11.92
C VAL A 127 3.82 -11.13 12.22
N HIS A 128 4.86 -10.94 11.40
CA HIS A 128 6.14 -11.64 11.56
C HIS A 128 7.07 -10.94 12.55
N GLU A 129 8.23 -11.54 12.82
CA GLU A 129 9.21 -10.98 13.76
C GLU A 129 9.68 -9.57 13.35
N PRO A 130 10.21 -8.75 14.26
CA PRO A 130 10.59 -7.37 13.94
C PRO A 130 11.69 -7.26 12.92
N ASP A 131 11.72 -6.13 12.21
CA ASP A 131 12.86 -5.79 11.36
C ASP A 131 14.14 -5.58 12.20
N THR A 132 15.27 -5.97 11.59
CA THR A 132 16.61 -6.05 12.21
C THR A 132 17.30 -4.70 12.41
N THR A 133 16.74 -3.62 11.86
CA THR A 133 17.38 -2.30 11.77
C THR A 133 17.43 -1.49 13.08
N PHE A 134 16.59 -1.83 14.08
CA PHE A 134 16.50 -1.08 15.34
C PHE A 134 16.89 -1.88 16.59
N SER A 135 17.16 -1.17 17.67
CA SER A 135 17.47 -1.69 19.03
C SER A 135 16.25 -2.34 19.71
N ASN A 136 15.63 -3.31 19.04
CA ASN A 136 14.47 -4.04 19.51
C ASN A 136 14.87 -5.26 20.35
N ARG A 137 15.53 -5.01 21.49
CA ARG A 137 16.10 -6.03 22.38
C ARG A 137 15.10 -7.08 22.89
N TYR A 138 13.80 -6.82 22.75
CA TYR A 138 12.71 -7.68 23.21
C TYR A 138 11.93 -8.35 22.08
N LYS A 139 12.39 -8.21 20.83
CA LYS A 139 11.70 -8.69 19.63
C LYS A 139 10.19 -8.36 19.62
N ARG A 140 9.81 -7.12 19.94
CA ARG A 140 8.40 -6.69 19.98
C ARG A 140 7.95 -6.12 18.65
N VAL A 141 6.73 -6.43 18.21
CA VAL A 141 6.09 -5.75 17.07
C VAL A 141 4.95 -4.87 17.53
N GLY A 142 4.55 -3.87 16.75
CA GLY A 142 3.45 -3.00 17.12
C GLY A 142 2.84 -2.26 15.95
N PHE A 143 1.55 -2.00 16.08
CA PHE A 143 0.76 -1.16 15.19
C PHE A 143 0.32 0.11 15.92
N LYS A 144 0.38 1.24 15.22
CA LYS A 144 -0.23 2.51 15.63
C LYS A 144 -1.70 2.57 15.27
N LYS A 145 -2.07 2.06 14.08
CA LYS A 145 -3.44 2.00 13.58
C LYS A 145 -3.58 0.92 12.49
N VAL A 146 -4.75 0.31 12.41
CA VAL A 146 -5.19 -0.46 11.22
C VAL A 146 -6.48 0.18 10.70
N THR A 147 -6.46 0.61 9.44
CA THR A 147 -7.61 1.20 8.75
C THR A 147 -7.99 0.34 7.55
N ILE A 148 -9.26 0.00 7.44
CA ILE A 148 -9.82 -0.80 6.35
C ILE A 148 -10.82 0.09 5.63
N LEU A 149 -10.62 0.32 4.33
CA LEU A 149 -11.51 1.09 3.49
C LEU A 149 -12.19 0.19 2.47
N GLY A 150 -13.48 0.42 2.25
CA GLY A 150 -14.25 -0.36 1.29
C GLY A 150 -15.69 0.12 1.17
N TYR A 151 -16.55 -0.77 0.69
CA TYR A 151 -17.96 -0.52 0.47
C TYR A 151 -18.79 -1.58 1.19
N PRO A 152 -19.59 -1.24 2.22
CA PRO A 152 -20.49 -2.19 2.84
C PRO A 152 -21.52 -2.66 1.80
N LEU A 153 -21.70 -3.98 1.71
CA LEU A 153 -22.73 -4.59 0.88
C LEU A 153 -24.11 -4.40 1.53
N SER A 154 -25.14 -4.25 0.70
CA SER A 154 -26.53 -4.29 1.13
C SER A 154 -27.05 -5.72 1.18
N ASP A 155 -28.13 -5.94 1.93
CA ASP A 155 -28.70 -7.27 2.16
C ASP A 155 -29.07 -8.00 0.85
N ALA A 156 -29.44 -7.27 -0.21
CA ALA A 156 -29.67 -7.82 -1.54
C ALA A 156 -28.38 -8.30 -2.23
N GLU A 157 -27.29 -7.52 -2.11
CA GLU A 157 -25.96 -7.88 -2.64
C GLU A 157 -25.38 -9.08 -1.88
N ILE A 158 -25.64 -9.18 -0.57
CA ILE A 158 -25.26 -10.31 0.29
C ILE A 158 -26.07 -11.57 -0.06
N ALA A 159 -27.37 -11.45 -0.29
CA ALA A 159 -28.20 -12.58 -0.73
C ALA A 159 -27.75 -13.13 -2.10
N GLU A 160 -27.40 -12.24 -3.04
CA GLU A 160 -26.80 -12.63 -4.32
C GLU A 160 -25.44 -13.33 -4.11
N LEU A 161 -24.60 -12.83 -3.22
CA LEU A 161 -23.31 -13.42 -2.88
C LEU A 161 -23.47 -14.84 -2.32
N ASN A 162 -24.35 -15.02 -1.33
CA ASN A 162 -24.64 -16.33 -0.74
C ASN A 162 -25.17 -17.32 -1.79
N SER A 163 -25.93 -16.86 -2.79
CA SER A 163 -26.36 -17.70 -3.91
C SER A 163 -25.19 -18.16 -4.78
N LYS A 164 -24.19 -17.30 -5.03
CA LYS A 164 -22.99 -17.63 -5.82
C LYS A 164 -22.05 -18.59 -5.09
N ILE A 165 -21.89 -18.41 -3.78
CA ILE A 165 -21.12 -19.31 -2.90
C ILE A 165 -21.78 -20.70 -2.85
N LYS A 166 -23.09 -20.77 -2.60
CA LYS A 166 -23.84 -22.05 -2.59
C LYS A 166 -23.84 -22.77 -3.93
N ASN A 167 -23.75 -22.03 -5.04
CA ASN A 167 -23.65 -22.58 -6.39
C ASN A 167 -22.20 -22.83 -6.84
N GLY A 168 -21.20 -22.70 -5.96
CA GLY A 168 -19.80 -23.06 -6.22
C GLY A 168 -19.07 -22.21 -7.26
N ASN A 169 -19.54 -20.98 -7.53
CA ASN A 169 -19.14 -20.22 -8.73
C ASN A 169 -18.16 -19.07 -8.45
N VAL A 170 -17.47 -19.06 -7.30
CA VAL A 170 -16.42 -18.09 -6.95
C VAL A 170 -15.06 -18.59 -7.44
N ASN A 171 -14.93 -18.79 -8.76
CA ASN A 171 -13.66 -19.23 -9.37
C ASN A 171 -12.75 -18.03 -9.69
N GLY A 172 -11.82 -17.75 -8.77
CA GLY A 172 -10.80 -16.72 -8.91
C GLY A 172 -9.45 -17.15 -8.32
N ARG A 173 -8.85 -18.20 -8.89
CA ARG A 173 -7.56 -18.84 -8.48
C ARG A 173 -7.56 -19.49 -7.08
N LEU A 174 -8.12 -20.69 -7.03
CA LEU A 174 -7.84 -21.66 -5.96
C LEU A 174 -6.64 -22.53 -6.36
N ASN A 175 -5.50 -22.35 -5.68
CA ASN A 175 -4.42 -23.34 -5.67
C ASN A 175 -4.22 -23.86 -4.25
N SER A 176 -4.78 -25.03 -3.97
CA SER A 176 -4.73 -25.68 -2.67
C SER A 176 -3.34 -26.31 -2.42
N ARG A 177 -2.61 -25.77 -1.44
CA ARG A 177 -1.51 -26.48 -0.77
C ARG A 177 -1.35 -25.95 0.66
N GLY A 178 -2.06 -26.60 1.59
CA GLY A 178 -1.96 -26.26 3.00
C GLY A 178 -0.63 -26.71 3.63
N SER A 179 -0.30 -26.13 4.77
CA SER A 179 0.60 -26.77 5.73
C SER A 179 0.06 -26.61 7.14
N SER A 180 -0.47 -27.70 7.66
CA SER A 180 -0.78 -27.84 9.08
C SER A 180 0.51 -27.97 9.88
N ARG A 181 0.74 -27.09 10.87
CA ARG A 181 1.67 -27.40 11.97
C ARG A 181 1.35 -26.62 13.24
N ALA A 182 0.76 -27.33 14.18
CA ALA A 182 0.71 -26.92 15.58
C ALA A 182 2.00 -27.31 16.31
N SER A 183 2.25 -26.62 17.42
CA SER A 183 3.14 -26.99 18.54
C SER A 183 4.62 -27.28 18.24
N SER A 184 5.50 -26.39 18.67
CA SER A 184 6.58 -26.78 19.62
C SER A 184 7.26 -25.54 20.23
N ARG A 185 6.92 -25.24 21.49
CA ARG A 185 7.74 -24.40 22.36
C ARG A 185 9.09 -25.09 22.62
N PRO A 186 10.18 -24.31 22.75
CA PRO A 186 10.79 -24.26 24.07
C PRO A 186 11.21 -22.85 24.52
N SER A 187 10.95 -22.56 25.79
CA SER A 187 11.34 -21.35 26.49
C SER A 187 12.85 -21.23 26.73
N SER A 188 13.40 -20.00 26.79
CA SER A 188 13.84 -19.42 28.09
C SER A 188 14.43 -18.00 27.99
N LYS A 189 14.14 -17.18 29.04
CA LYS A 189 15.06 -16.30 29.82
C LYS A 189 16.20 -15.56 29.06
N SER A 190 16.51 -14.28 29.29
CA SER A 190 16.11 -13.32 30.35
C SER A 190 16.91 -11.98 30.21
N ARG A 191 16.32 -10.87 30.70
CA ARG A 191 16.97 -9.62 31.22
C ARG A 191 17.65 -8.57 30.28
N ARG A 192 17.08 -7.35 30.37
CA ARG A 192 17.67 -5.98 30.31
C ARG A 192 18.76 -5.75 31.40
N PRO A 193 19.37 -4.55 31.60
CA PRO A 193 19.32 -3.25 30.88
C PRO A 193 20.69 -2.98 30.18
N ALA A 194 21.23 -1.78 29.87
CA ALA A 194 20.97 -0.34 30.13
C ALA A 194 21.77 0.48 29.06
N SER A 195 21.82 1.83 28.95
CA SER A 195 20.96 2.98 29.32
C SER A 195 21.65 4.31 28.86
N SER A 196 20.87 5.33 28.43
CA SER A 196 21.24 6.78 28.47
C SER A 196 22.34 7.29 27.51
N GLN A 197 22.41 8.56 27.05
CA GLN A 197 21.51 9.74 27.05
C GLN A 197 22.12 10.84 26.13
N LYS A 198 21.28 11.72 25.52
CA LYS A 198 21.54 13.18 25.28
C LYS A 198 22.67 13.58 24.27
N ASP A 199 22.71 14.77 23.66
CA ASP A 199 21.88 15.99 23.71
C ASP A 199 22.13 16.92 22.47
N LYS A 200 21.28 17.96 22.27
CA LYS A 200 21.53 19.27 21.57
C LYS A 200 21.61 19.29 20.01
N GLN A 201 20.73 20.04 19.33
CA GLN A 201 20.77 21.49 18.95
C GLN A 201 21.84 21.77 17.85
N GLU A 202 21.58 22.47 16.73
CA GLU A 202 20.97 23.81 16.60
C GLU A 202 20.31 24.13 15.23
N LYS A 203 19.66 25.31 15.20
CA LYS A 203 18.89 25.98 14.14
C LYS A 203 19.68 26.45 12.90
N ALA A 204 19.00 26.58 11.76
CA ALA A 204 19.20 27.67 10.79
C ALA A 204 17.88 28.03 10.05
N ARG A 205 17.67 29.31 9.74
CA ARG A 205 16.55 29.87 8.94
C ARG A 205 17.06 30.23 7.54
N TYR A 206 16.18 30.33 6.51
CA TYR A 206 16.17 31.38 5.45
C TYR A 206 14.91 31.24 4.52
N PRO A 207 14.62 32.16 3.54
CA PRO A 207 13.26 32.72 3.30
C PRO A 207 12.56 32.21 1.99
N PRO A 208 11.37 32.73 1.59
CA PRO A 208 10.49 32.06 0.62
C PRO A 208 10.37 32.69 -0.80
N GLU A 209 9.71 31.91 -1.66
CA GLU A 209 9.04 32.20 -2.96
C GLU A 209 9.83 32.34 -4.27
N GLY A 210 9.32 31.62 -5.28
CA GLY A 210 9.72 31.62 -6.69
C GLY A 210 8.93 30.56 -7.48
N ARG A 211 7.78 30.92 -8.05
CA ARG A 211 6.96 30.02 -8.88
C ARG A 211 7.52 29.94 -10.31
N TYR A 212 7.75 28.73 -10.83
CA TYR A 212 8.04 28.51 -12.25
C TYR A 212 6.74 28.16 -13.00
N SER A 213 6.42 28.85 -14.09
CA SER A 213 5.35 28.47 -15.02
C SER A 213 5.93 28.16 -16.41
N TYR A 214 5.99 26.88 -16.77
CA TYR A 214 6.63 26.37 -17.98
C TYR A 214 5.69 26.33 -19.20
N SER A 215 5.31 27.49 -19.74
CA SER A 215 4.35 27.61 -20.85
C SER A 215 4.98 27.74 -22.26
N GLY A 216 6.27 27.41 -22.44
CA GLY A 216 7.02 27.72 -23.68
C GLY A 216 7.74 26.57 -24.39
N ASP A 217 7.54 25.32 -23.97
CA ASP A 217 8.45 24.19 -24.27
C ASP A 217 7.87 23.10 -25.20
N GLY A 218 6.68 23.33 -25.79
CA GLY A 218 6.04 22.40 -26.75
C GLY A 218 5.51 21.07 -26.19
N MET A 219 5.87 20.70 -24.95
CA MET A 219 5.30 19.56 -24.21
C MET A 219 4.26 20.05 -23.18
N HIS A 220 3.04 19.51 -23.26
CA HIS A 220 1.90 19.83 -22.40
C HIS A 220 1.32 18.56 -21.77
N MET A 221 0.92 18.68 -20.50
CA MET A 221 0.35 17.57 -19.73
C MET A 221 -1.14 17.84 -19.50
N ASN A 222 -2.00 16.95 -19.98
CA ASN A 222 -3.44 17.10 -19.77
C ASN A 222 -3.78 16.91 -18.28
N SER A 223 -4.52 17.85 -17.70
CA SER A 223 -5.00 17.75 -16.32
C SER A 223 -6.13 16.75 -16.14
N GLU A 224 -6.71 16.26 -17.24
CA GLU A 224 -7.79 15.29 -17.27
C GLU A 224 -7.25 13.89 -17.63
N GLY A 225 -7.78 12.85 -16.97
CA GLY A 225 -7.36 11.46 -17.20
C GLY A 225 -6.03 11.07 -16.52
N LEU A 226 -5.30 10.13 -17.13
CA LEU A 226 -4.06 9.53 -16.59
C LEU A 226 -2.88 10.52 -16.47
N GLY A 227 -2.94 11.64 -17.20
CA GLY A 227 -2.01 12.76 -17.04
C GLY A 227 -2.27 13.61 -15.80
N GLY A 228 -3.44 13.48 -15.15
CA GLY A 228 -3.83 14.29 -13.99
C GLY A 228 -3.15 13.92 -12.67
N ASP A 229 -2.79 12.64 -12.47
CA ASP A 229 -2.10 12.15 -11.26
C ASP A 229 -0.60 11.92 -11.53
N PRO A 230 0.31 12.73 -10.94
CA PRO A 230 1.72 12.70 -11.31
C PRO A 230 2.44 11.37 -11.09
N LEU A 231 2.08 10.64 -10.02
CA LEU A 231 2.68 9.34 -9.71
C LEU A 231 2.23 8.26 -10.70
N SER A 232 0.94 8.25 -11.05
CA SER A 232 0.40 7.33 -12.06
C SER A 232 0.97 7.59 -13.45
N THR A 233 1.15 8.86 -13.85
CA THR A 233 1.79 9.21 -15.13
C THR A 233 3.23 8.67 -15.20
N VAL A 234 4.06 8.91 -14.18
CA VAL A 234 5.45 8.41 -14.15
C VAL A 234 5.52 6.88 -14.15
N ARG A 235 4.64 6.21 -13.40
CA ARG A 235 4.53 4.74 -13.41
C ARG A 235 4.15 4.17 -14.78
N LEU A 236 3.22 4.82 -15.47
CA LEU A 236 2.79 4.40 -16.81
C LEU A 236 3.91 4.60 -17.84
N VAL A 237 4.57 5.76 -17.87
CA VAL A 237 5.72 6.01 -18.75
C VAL A 237 6.85 5.01 -18.49
N LYS A 238 7.17 4.74 -17.22
CA LYS A 238 8.17 3.73 -16.83
C LYS A 238 7.81 2.34 -17.35
N LYS A 239 6.52 1.97 -17.36
CA LYS A 239 6.05 0.71 -17.95
C LYS A 239 6.21 0.70 -19.47
N VAL A 240 5.74 1.73 -20.18
CA VAL A 240 5.84 1.80 -21.65
C VAL A 240 7.30 1.78 -22.11
N LEU A 241 8.21 2.48 -21.43
CA LEU A 241 9.64 2.39 -21.72
C LEU A 241 10.25 1.01 -21.43
N LYS A 242 9.72 0.25 -20.45
CA LYS A 242 10.14 -1.13 -20.20
C LYS A 242 9.69 -2.06 -21.33
N ASP A 243 8.43 -1.95 -21.74
CA ASP A 243 7.86 -2.74 -22.84
C ASP A 243 8.61 -2.42 -24.16
N LYS A 244 8.98 -1.15 -24.39
CA LYS A 244 9.79 -0.71 -25.54
C LYS A 244 11.24 -1.19 -25.48
N MET A 245 11.87 -1.16 -24.30
CA MET A 245 13.21 -1.73 -24.07
C MET A 245 13.24 -3.24 -24.33
N GLU A 246 12.23 -3.99 -23.87
CA GLU A 246 12.12 -5.43 -24.09
C GLU A 246 11.95 -5.75 -25.58
N LYS A 247 11.14 -4.97 -26.31
CA LYS A 247 11.03 -5.08 -27.78
C LYS A 247 12.33 -4.72 -28.50
N ALA A 248 13.01 -3.65 -28.10
CA ALA A 248 14.30 -3.25 -28.68
C ALA A 248 15.38 -4.33 -28.47
N ASN A 249 15.39 -5.01 -27.32
CA ASN A 249 16.27 -6.15 -27.07
C ASN A 249 15.94 -7.37 -27.96
N GLN A 250 14.66 -7.64 -28.24
CA GLN A 250 14.25 -8.72 -29.14
C GLN A 250 14.61 -8.45 -30.60
N GLU A 251 14.68 -7.18 -30.99
CA GLU A 251 15.01 -6.71 -32.35
C GLU A 251 16.49 -6.28 -32.49
N GLU A 252 17.34 -6.64 -31.54
CA GLU A 252 18.78 -6.32 -31.50
C GLU A 252 19.13 -4.80 -31.57
N ARG A 253 18.17 -3.93 -31.22
CA ARG A 253 18.32 -2.47 -31.17
C ARG A 253 18.95 -2.00 -29.85
N GLU A 254 20.21 -2.39 -29.61
CA GLU A 254 20.97 -2.18 -28.37
C GLU A 254 20.98 -0.71 -27.88
N VAL A 255 21.14 0.25 -28.79
CA VAL A 255 21.19 1.69 -28.46
C VAL A 255 19.86 2.15 -27.84
N GLU A 256 18.74 1.78 -28.44
CA GLU A 256 17.40 2.15 -27.99
C GLU A 256 17.05 1.50 -26.65
N ALA A 257 17.40 0.21 -26.49
CA ALA A 257 17.26 -0.48 -25.21
C ALA A 257 18.10 0.21 -24.11
N THR A 258 19.33 0.62 -24.42
CA THR A 258 20.22 1.33 -23.48
C THR A 258 19.67 2.70 -23.07
N VAL A 259 19.09 3.47 -24.01
CA VAL A 259 18.50 4.77 -23.69
C VAL A 259 17.21 4.60 -22.89
N CYS A 260 16.35 3.63 -23.24
CA CYS A 260 15.16 3.30 -22.46
C CYS A 260 15.51 2.88 -21.02
N LEU A 261 16.55 2.05 -20.85
CA LEU A 261 17.04 1.63 -19.52
C LEU A 261 17.48 2.83 -18.66
N ARG A 262 18.20 3.80 -19.23
CA ARG A 262 18.59 5.04 -18.54
C ARG A 262 17.36 5.89 -18.17
N GLY A 263 16.36 5.93 -19.04
CA GLY A 263 15.07 6.57 -18.77
C GLY A 263 14.33 5.92 -17.58
N ILE A 264 14.24 4.60 -17.58
CA ILE A 264 13.62 3.81 -16.49
C ILE A 264 14.32 4.04 -15.15
N GLN A 265 15.66 4.13 -15.13
CA GLN A 265 16.42 4.42 -13.91
C GLN A 265 16.07 5.80 -13.34
N ARG A 266 16.07 6.85 -14.15
CA ARG A 266 15.67 8.22 -13.72
C ARG A 266 14.21 8.29 -13.27
N LEU A 267 13.31 7.59 -13.96
CA LEU A 267 11.90 7.51 -13.56
C LEU A 267 11.73 6.79 -12.23
N LYS A 268 12.51 5.74 -11.94
CA LYS A 268 12.49 5.02 -10.66
C LYS A 268 12.93 5.91 -9.48
N GLU A 269 13.91 6.78 -9.69
CA GLU A 269 14.36 7.75 -8.67
C GLU A 269 13.27 8.79 -8.36
N HIS A 270 12.62 9.33 -9.40
CA HIS A 270 11.56 10.33 -9.23
C HIS A 270 10.22 9.72 -8.81
N GLU A 271 9.94 8.47 -9.15
CA GLU A 271 8.79 7.71 -8.64
C GLU A 271 8.84 7.63 -7.11
N LYS A 272 10.01 7.31 -6.52
CA LYS A 272 10.19 7.32 -5.07
C LYS A 272 9.94 8.71 -4.47
N MET A 273 10.43 9.78 -5.11
CA MET A 273 10.16 11.15 -4.69
C MET A 273 8.66 11.51 -4.76
N LEU A 274 7.96 11.04 -5.80
CA LEU A 274 6.52 11.21 -5.97
C LEU A 274 5.70 10.39 -4.98
N GLU A 275 6.16 9.20 -4.58
CA GLU A 275 5.57 8.40 -3.50
C GLU A 275 5.66 9.15 -2.17
N GLU A 276 6.83 9.72 -1.83
CA GLU A 276 7.00 10.54 -0.63
C GLU A 276 6.10 11.79 -0.63
N LEU A 277 6.00 12.49 -1.78
CA LEU A 277 5.12 13.65 -1.91
C LEU A 277 3.64 13.23 -1.86
N SER A 278 3.25 12.11 -2.48
CA SER A 278 1.90 11.56 -2.42
C SER A 278 1.48 11.21 -0.99
N GLN A 279 2.40 10.63 -0.20
CA GLN A 279 2.18 10.35 1.21
C GLN A 279 2.04 11.64 2.04
N LYS A 280 2.92 12.64 1.82
CA LYS A 280 2.83 13.96 2.47
C LYS A 280 1.50 14.66 2.15
N ARG A 281 1.04 14.60 0.89
CA ARG A 281 -0.25 15.13 0.45
C ARG A 281 -1.42 14.40 1.11
N SER A 282 -1.36 13.07 1.18
CA SER A 282 -2.40 12.26 1.83
C SER A 282 -2.50 12.58 3.33
N ASN A 283 -1.37 12.77 4.02
CA ASN A 283 -1.35 13.16 5.42
C ASN A 283 -1.96 14.56 5.64
N ALA A 284 -1.60 15.54 4.80
CA ALA A 284 -2.20 16.88 4.85
C ALA A 284 -3.73 16.84 4.68
N LEU A 285 -4.24 16.04 3.72
CA LEU A 285 -5.68 15.84 3.55
C LEU A 285 -6.35 15.19 4.77
N VAL A 286 -5.71 14.20 5.41
CA VAL A 286 -6.23 13.55 6.63
C VAL A 286 -6.31 14.53 7.81
N HIS A 287 -5.40 15.49 7.90
CA HIS A 287 -5.42 16.56 8.91
C HIS A 287 -6.25 17.79 8.49
N ASN A 288 -6.97 17.71 7.37
CA ASN A 288 -7.79 18.79 6.80
C ASN A 288 -6.98 20.06 6.40
N GLU A 289 -5.68 19.90 6.15
CA GLU A 289 -4.73 20.94 5.71
C GLU A 289 -4.79 21.10 4.18
N THR A 290 -5.93 21.57 3.66
CA THR A 290 -6.22 21.61 2.22
C THR A 290 -5.20 22.42 1.41
N GLU A 291 -4.82 23.62 1.86
CA GLU A 291 -3.78 24.44 1.21
C GLU A 291 -2.43 23.72 1.10
N GLN A 292 -2.06 22.96 2.14
CA GLN A 292 -0.81 22.22 2.16
C GLN A 292 -0.86 21.03 1.19
N ALA A 293 -1.99 20.33 1.13
CA ALA A 293 -2.22 19.28 0.15
C ALA A 293 -2.17 19.79 -1.30
N GLU A 294 -2.67 21.01 -1.58
CA GLU A 294 -2.57 21.65 -2.90
C GLU A 294 -1.13 22.05 -3.25
N ARG A 295 -0.39 22.65 -2.31
CA ARG A 295 1.04 22.97 -2.51
C ARG A 295 1.85 21.71 -2.83
N ILE A 296 1.61 20.61 -2.12
CA ILE A 296 2.30 19.34 -2.38
C ILE A 296 1.88 18.75 -3.74
N LEU A 297 0.60 18.87 -4.15
CA LEU A 297 0.17 18.46 -5.49
C LEU A 297 0.89 19.25 -6.60
N LEU A 298 1.13 20.55 -6.41
CA LEU A 298 1.92 21.34 -7.35
C LEU A 298 3.36 20.80 -7.44
N SER A 299 4.03 20.58 -6.30
CA SER A 299 5.38 19.97 -6.29
C SER A 299 5.43 18.57 -6.90
N MET A 300 4.34 17.78 -6.81
CA MET A 300 4.23 16.50 -7.52
C MET A 300 4.14 16.69 -9.04
N LYS A 301 3.37 17.67 -9.51
CA LYS A 301 3.29 18.00 -10.94
C LYS A 301 4.65 18.48 -11.46
N ASP A 302 5.33 19.36 -10.72
CA ASP A 302 6.67 19.85 -11.06
C ASP A 302 7.69 18.70 -11.14
N CYS A 303 7.63 17.74 -10.20
CA CYS A 303 8.51 16.56 -10.18
C CYS A 303 8.29 15.63 -11.39
N ARG A 304 7.02 15.33 -11.75
CA ARG A 304 6.66 14.63 -13.00
C ARG A 304 7.19 15.39 -14.22
N ASP A 305 6.91 16.68 -14.29
CA ASP A 305 7.24 17.54 -15.43
C ASP A 305 8.75 17.68 -15.64
N THR A 306 9.51 17.64 -14.54
CA THR A 306 10.98 17.61 -14.56
C THR A 306 11.49 16.27 -15.07
N VAL A 307 10.99 15.14 -14.53
CA VAL A 307 11.55 13.83 -14.92
C VAL A 307 11.23 13.47 -16.36
N LEU A 308 10.00 13.73 -16.84
CA LEU A 308 9.59 13.40 -18.21
C LEU A 308 10.42 14.18 -19.25
N ARG A 309 10.79 15.43 -18.96
CA ARG A 309 11.75 16.19 -19.77
C ARG A 309 13.19 15.66 -19.65
N SER A 310 13.66 15.35 -18.45
CA SER A 310 15.03 14.84 -18.21
C SER A 310 15.33 13.47 -18.84
N VAL A 311 14.27 12.74 -19.20
CA VAL A 311 14.30 11.45 -19.88
C VAL A 311 14.08 11.59 -21.39
N HIS A 312 13.68 12.78 -21.86
CA HIS A 312 13.30 13.06 -23.25
C HIS A 312 12.26 12.04 -23.77
N VAL A 313 11.18 11.88 -23.00
CA VAL A 313 10.14 10.87 -23.25
C VAL A 313 9.48 11.07 -24.63
N ASP A 314 9.48 12.29 -25.15
CA ASP A 314 9.08 12.68 -26.50
C ASP A 314 10.00 12.18 -27.62
N LEU A 315 11.30 11.99 -27.36
CA LEU A 315 12.22 11.33 -28.29
C LEU A 315 12.16 9.80 -28.18
N LEU A 316 11.59 9.28 -27.09
CA LEU A 316 11.52 7.83 -26.82
C LEU A 316 10.17 7.20 -27.14
N LEU A 317 9.08 7.98 -27.15
CA LEU A 317 7.72 7.51 -27.39
C LEU A 317 7.12 8.25 -28.59
N GLY A 318 6.45 7.51 -29.47
CA GLY A 318 5.75 8.08 -30.62
C GLY A 318 4.53 8.91 -30.18
N ARG A 319 4.02 9.75 -31.07
CA ARG A 319 2.94 10.70 -30.74
C ARG A 319 1.69 10.04 -30.15
N ASP A 320 1.27 8.90 -30.69
CA ASP A 320 0.12 8.14 -30.19
C ASP A 320 0.37 7.51 -28.80
N GLU A 321 1.62 7.07 -28.54
CA GLU A 321 2.02 6.51 -27.25
C GLU A 321 1.95 7.59 -26.15
N LEU A 322 2.45 8.79 -26.43
CA LEU A 322 2.36 9.95 -25.52
C LEU A 322 0.91 10.36 -25.26
N ARG A 323 0.10 10.46 -26.32
CA ARG A 323 -1.29 10.88 -26.24
C ARG A 323 -2.14 9.92 -25.41
N ALA A 324 -1.88 8.61 -25.51
CA ALA A 324 -2.52 7.59 -24.66
C ALA A 324 -2.19 7.73 -23.16
N ILE A 325 -1.06 8.34 -22.83
CA ILE A 325 -0.60 8.62 -21.45
C ILE A 325 -1.13 9.99 -20.95
N GLY A 326 -1.73 10.80 -21.82
CA GLY A 326 -2.19 12.16 -21.51
C GLY A 326 -1.11 13.24 -21.66
N ILE A 327 -0.04 12.93 -22.41
CA ILE A 327 1.04 13.86 -22.76
C ILE A 327 0.80 14.30 -24.22
N ASP A 328 0.75 15.60 -24.47
CA ASP A 328 0.78 16.16 -25.82
C ASP A 328 2.17 16.76 -26.05
N SER A 329 2.87 16.33 -27.09
CA SER A 329 4.18 16.86 -27.48
C SER A 329 4.15 17.28 -28.93
N GLN A 330 4.56 18.52 -29.19
CA GLN A 330 4.76 19.04 -30.55
C GLN A 330 6.02 18.46 -31.22
N TRP A 331 6.87 17.75 -30.45
CA TRP A 331 8.17 17.23 -30.89
C TRP A 331 8.16 15.73 -31.22
N ALA A 332 7.07 15.03 -30.96
CA ALA A 332 6.93 13.62 -31.27
C ALA A 332 6.25 13.42 -32.63
N GLU A 333 6.90 12.63 -33.49
CA GLU A 333 6.36 12.19 -34.79
C GLU A 333 5.32 11.06 -34.63
#